data_AF-A0A3D5CZM6-F1
#
_entry.id   AF-A0A3D5CZM6-F1
#
_cell.length_a   1.000
_cell.length_b   1.000
_cell.length_c   1.000
_cell.angle_alpha   90.00
_cell.angle_beta   90.00
_cell.angle_gamma   90.00
#
_symmetry.space_group_name_H-M   'P 1'
#
loop_
_entity.id
_entity.type
_entity.pdbx_description
1 polymer ?
#
loop_
_entity_poly.entity_id
_entity_poly.type
_entity_poly.pdbx_seq_one_letter_code
_entity_poly.pdbx_strand_id
1 'polypeptide(L)'
;HGLLQGRWWVLVLLMRQDDLTSSPSELADKAGVTKATMTGFIDGLEREGLVSRFMDTNDRRKFLIRLSVAGQQKLDEVMPVYVQCVTQFMNVLGKPERNALIADLATLASRVDLIK
;
A
#
# COMPACT_ATOMS: atom_id res chain seq x y z
N HIS A 1 -8.64 -12.32 12.51
CA HIS A 1 -7.44 -11.50 12.19
C HIS A 1 -7.54 -10.93 10.77
N GLY A 2 -8.70 -10.34 10.44
CA GLY A 2 -9.25 -10.29 9.07
C GLY A 2 -9.22 -8.92 8.41
N LEU A 3 -8.04 -8.32 8.28
CA LEU A 3 -7.80 -7.36 7.20
C LEU A 3 -7.13 -8.16 6.09
N LEU A 4 -7.92 -8.54 5.08
CA LEU A 4 -7.42 -9.09 3.82
C LEU A 4 -6.18 -8.29 3.41
N GLN A 5 -5.03 -8.96 3.35
CA GLN A 5 -3.68 -8.40 3.27
C GLN A 5 -3.53 -7.26 2.24
N GLY A 6 -4.31 -7.30 1.15
CA GLY A 6 -4.31 -6.26 0.11
C GLY A 6 -5.06 -4.97 0.45
N ARG A 7 -6.10 -4.99 1.29
CA ARG A 7 -6.87 -3.77 1.67
C ARG A 7 -6.07 -2.90 2.63
N TRP A 8 -5.34 -3.51 3.55
CA TRP A 8 -4.36 -2.80 4.38
C TRP A 8 -3.31 -2.09 3.53
N TRP A 9 -2.80 -2.78 2.50
CA TRP A 9 -1.76 -2.21 1.62
C TRP A 9 -2.21 -0.95 0.91
N VAL A 10 -3.48 -0.83 0.53
CA VAL A 10 -4.05 0.41 -0.04
C VAL A 10 -3.89 1.60 0.91
N LEU A 11 -4.21 1.42 2.20
CA LEU A 11 -4.06 2.47 3.21
C LEU A 11 -2.58 2.88 3.36
N VAL A 12 -1.67 1.89 3.40
CA VAL A 12 -0.22 2.15 3.49
C VAL A 12 0.29 2.90 2.25
N LEU A 13 -0.15 2.54 1.05
CA LEU A 13 0.26 3.21 -0.19
C LEU A 13 -0.24 4.66 -0.26
N LEU A 14 -1.46 4.92 0.19
CA LEU A 14 -2.03 6.26 0.27
C LEU A 14 -1.29 7.11 1.32
N MET A 15 -0.98 6.56 2.50
CA MET A 15 -0.19 7.23 3.54
C MET A 15 1.19 7.70 3.06
N ARG A 16 1.74 7.05 2.02
CA ARG A 16 3.03 7.39 1.42
C ARG A 16 2.96 8.47 0.33
N GLN A 17 1.77 8.95 -0.02
CA GLN A 17 1.61 10.05 -0.97
C GLN A 17 1.52 11.38 -0.20
N ASP A 18 2.09 12.44 -0.74
CA ASP A 18 2.17 13.75 -0.08
C ASP A 18 0.80 14.36 0.25
N ASP A 19 -0.20 14.10 -0.59
CA ASP A 19 -1.58 14.58 -0.45
C ASP A 19 -2.55 13.51 0.08
N LEU A 20 -2.03 12.32 0.39
CA LEU A 20 -2.80 11.14 0.78
C LEU A 20 -3.78 10.65 -0.29
N THR A 21 -3.54 10.97 -1.56
CA THR A 21 -4.40 10.55 -2.68
C THR A 21 -3.63 9.79 -3.75
N SER A 22 -4.32 8.87 -4.45
CA SER A 22 -3.75 8.16 -5.60
C SER A 22 -4.86 7.61 -6.49
N SER A 23 -4.54 7.37 -7.77
CA SER A 23 -5.46 6.73 -8.68
C SER A 23 -5.55 5.21 -8.43
N PRO A 24 -6.70 4.56 -8.70
CA PRO A 24 -6.83 3.11 -8.58
C PRO A 24 -5.82 2.33 -9.43
N SER A 25 -5.41 2.87 -10.60
CA SER A 25 -4.43 2.21 -11.46
C SER A 25 -3.04 2.22 -10.84
N GLU A 26 -2.59 3.36 -10.31
CA GLU A 26 -1.30 3.45 -9.62
C GLU A 26 -1.26 2.58 -8.36
N LEU A 27 -2.37 2.54 -7.60
CA LEU A 27 -2.48 1.65 -6.44
C LEU A 27 -2.36 0.19 -6.86
N ALA A 28 -3.02 -0.22 -7.96
CA ALA A 28 -2.94 -1.59 -8.47
C ALA A 28 -1.51 -1.95 -8.89
N ASP A 29 -0.83 -1.05 -9.60
CA ASP A 29 0.54 -1.24 -10.07
C ASP A 29 1.52 -1.33 -8.89
N LYS A 30 1.43 -0.42 -7.91
CA LYS A 30 2.26 -0.42 -6.69
C LYS A 30 1.98 -1.63 -5.79
N ALA A 31 0.75 -2.14 -5.79
CA ALA A 31 0.35 -3.32 -5.02
C ALA A 31 0.65 -4.64 -5.73
N GLY A 32 0.98 -4.62 -7.03
CA GLY A 32 1.21 -5.83 -7.82
C GLY A 32 -0.06 -6.68 -8.02
N VAL A 33 -1.24 -6.04 -8.03
CA VAL A 33 -2.54 -6.73 -8.20
C VAL A 33 -3.27 -6.26 -9.44
N THR A 34 -4.29 -7.01 -9.87
CA THR A 34 -5.12 -6.58 -11.00
C THR A 34 -5.99 -5.38 -10.62
N LYS A 35 -6.38 -4.58 -11.63
CA LYS A 35 -7.30 -3.44 -11.44
C LYS A 35 -8.64 -3.88 -10.84
N ALA A 36 -9.17 -5.04 -11.24
CA ALA A 36 -10.42 -5.58 -10.69
C ALA A 36 -10.29 -5.87 -9.18
N THR A 37 -9.19 -6.49 -8.76
CA THR A 37 -8.92 -6.74 -7.34
C THR A 37 -8.77 -5.43 -6.56
N MET A 38 -8.07 -4.45 -7.13
CA MET A 38 -7.90 -3.13 -6.51
C MET A 38 -9.24 -2.40 -6.32
N THR A 39 -10.13 -2.43 -7.32
CA THR A 39 -11.48 -1.87 -7.18
C THR A 39 -12.23 -2.52 -6.02
N GLY A 40 -12.21 -3.85 -5.91
CA GLY A 40 -12.85 -4.55 -4.78
C GLY A 40 -12.25 -4.17 -3.42
N PHE A 41 -10.95 -3.90 -3.35
CA PHE A 41 -10.32 -3.41 -2.13
C PHE A 41 -10.79 -2.01 -1.75
N ILE A 42 -10.80 -1.09 -2.73
CA ILE A 42 -11.25 0.29 -2.55
C ILE A 42 -12.72 0.33 -2.14
N ASP A 43 -13.61 -0.37 -2.85
CA ASP A 43 -15.04 -0.39 -2.57
C ASP A 43 -15.33 -0.85 -1.14
N GLY A 44 -14.61 -1.88 -0.69
CA GLY A 44 -14.72 -2.32 0.69
C GLY A 44 -14.24 -1.26 1.68
N LEU A 45 -13.08 -0.64 1.45
CA LEU A 45 -12.51 0.36 2.36
C LEU A 45 -13.39 1.62 2.42
N GLU A 46 -14.01 1.99 1.31
CA GLU A 46 -14.97 3.09 1.19
C GLU A 46 -16.24 2.78 1.99
N ARG A 47 -16.76 1.55 1.90
CA ARG A 47 -17.89 1.09 2.72
C ARG A 47 -17.58 1.11 4.22
N GLU A 48 -16.32 0.90 4.61
CA GLU A 48 -15.85 1.00 6.00
C GLU A 48 -15.50 2.44 6.42
N GLY A 49 -15.61 3.41 5.51
CA GLY A 49 -15.31 4.83 5.78
C GLY A 49 -13.82 5.14 5.91
N LEU A 50 -12.93 4.22 5.53
CA LEU A 50 -11.47 4.35 5.65
C LEU A 50 -10.83 5.12 4.49
N VAL A 51 -11.53 5.20 3.35
CA VAL A 51 -11.13 5.99 2.19
C VAL A 51 -12.35 6.70 1.61
N SER A 52 -12.12 7.72 0.78
CA SER A 52 -13.15 8.40 0.00
C SER A 52 -12.75 8.53 -1.47
N ARG A 53 -13.75 8.45 -2.35
CA ARG A 53 -13.58 8.65 -3.80
C ARG A 53 -14.00 10.05 -4.20
N PHE A 54 -13.18 10.74 -4.99
CA PHE A 54 -13.50 12.07 -5.52
C PHE A 54 -13.04 12.20 -6.97
N MET A 55 -13.69 13.08 -7.74
CA MET A 55 -13.29 13.34 -9.13
C MET A 55 -12.02 14.18 -9.17
N ASP A 56 -11.10 13.81 -10.05
CA ASP A 56 -9.92 14.61 -10.34
C ASP A 56 -10.36 15.96 -10.97
N THR A 57 -9.84 17.06 -10.43
CA THR A 57 -10.12 18.41 -10.90
C THR A 57 -9.53 18.67 -12.28
N ASN A 58 -8.45 17.96 -12.65
CA ASN A 58 -7.76 18.10 -13.93
C ASN A 58 -8.32 17.17 -15.03
N ASP A 59 -8.82 15.99 -14.65
CA ASP A 59 -9.46 15.05 -15.57
C ASP A 59 -10.72 14.45 -14.94
N ARG A 60 -11.88 15.05 -15.21
CA ARG A 60 -13.18 14.63 -14.66
C ARG A 60 -13.60 13.20 -15.05
N ARG A 61 -12.85 12.53 -15.93
CA ARG A 61 -13.07 11.11 -16.27
C ARG A 61 -12.36 10.16 -15.31
N LYS A 62 -11.50 10.67 -14.43
CA LYS A 62 -10.75 9.89 -13.45
C LYS A 62 -11.22 10.19 -12.04
N PHE A 63 -11.31 9.14 -11.24
CA PHE A 63 -11.53 9.23 -9.81
C PHE A 63 -10.23 8.97 -9.08
N LEU A 64 -9.99 9.75 -8.04
CA LEU A 64 -8.91 9.59 -7.09
C LEU A 64 -9.46 9.03 -5.79
N ILE A 65 -8.62 8.25 -5.10
CA ILE A 65 -8.91 7.71 -3.79
C ILE A 65 -8.11 8.50 -2.78
N ARG A 66 -8.76 8.98 -1.72
CA ARG A 66 -8.14 9.71 -0.62
C ARG A 66 -8.25 8.92 0.67
N LEU A 67 -7.19 8.91 1.46
CA LEU A 67 -7.23 8.40 2.82
C LEU A 67 -8.13 9.29 3.69
N SER A 68 -9.07 8.67 4.42
CA SER A 68 -9.92 9.41 5.36
C SER A 68 -9.24 9.58 6.72
N VAL A 69 -9.80 10.44 7.57
CA VAL A 69 -9.35 10.58 8.97
C VAL A 69 -9.47 9.26 9.73
N ALA A 70 -10.56 8.51 9.52
CA ALA A 70 -10.74 7.18 10.13
C ALA A 70 -9.72 6.16 9.58
N GLY A 71 -9.38 6.25 8.29
CA GLY A 71 -8.31 5.48 7.67
C GLY A 71 -6.95 5.74 8.31
N GLN A 72 -6.62 7.02 8.56
CA GLN A 72 -5.39 7.40 9.24
C GLN A 72 -5.35 6.88 10.68
N GLN A 73 -6.43 7.05 11.46
CA GLN A 73 -6.50 6.51 12.82
C GLN A 73 -6.32 4.99 12.86
N LYS A 74 -6.86 4.29 11.85
CA LYS A 74 -6.67 2.85 11.73
C LYS A 74 -5.21 2.48 11.42
N LEU A 75 -4.54 3.27 10.58
CA LEU A 75 -3.11 3.12 10.34
C LEU A 75 -2.33 3.33 11.64
N ASP A 76 -2.62 4.37 12.39
CA ASP A 76 -1.92 4.70 13.64
C ASP A 76 -2.08 3.61 14.70
N GLU A 77 -3.23 2.94 14.75
CA GLU A 77 -3.48 1.80 15.64
C GLU A 77 -2.65 0.56 15.27
N VAL A 78 -2.56 0.25 13.97
CA VAL A 78 -2.05 -1.05 13.49
C VAL A 78 -0.56 -0.98 13.08
N MET A 79 -0.10 0.17 12.60
CA MET A 79 1.25 0.35 12.09
C MET A 79 2.35 0.06 13.11
N PRO A 80 2.25 0.46 14.41
CA PRO A 80 3.27 0.13 15.39
C PRO A 80 3.48 -1.38 15.55
N VAL A 81 2.39 -2.14 15.59
CA VAL A 81 2.42 -3.61 15.69
C VAL A 81 3.03 -4.22 14.44
N TYR A 82 2.67 -3.70 13.26
CA TYR A 82 3.24 -4.13 11.98
C TYR A 82 4.76 -3.89 11.93
N VAL A 83 5.22 -2.68 12.28
CA VAL A 83 6.65 -2.33 12.31
C VAL A 83 7.41 -3.20 13.31
N GLN A 84 6.84 -3.46 14.48
CA GLN A 84 7.46 -4.33 15.47
C GLN A 84 7.63 -5.76 14.95
N CYS A 85 6.59 -6.31 14.32
CA CYS A 85 6.60 -7.65 13.73
C CYS A 85 7.65 -7.76 12.61
N VAL A 86 7.68 -6.80 11.68
CA VAL A 86 8.69 -6.75 10.60
C VAL A 86 10.10 -6.59 11.17
N THR A 87 10.28 -5.77 12.20
CA THR A 87 11.57 -5.58 12.86
C THR A 87 12.06 -6.88 13.50
N GLN A 88 11.20 -7.61 14.21
CA GLN A 88 11.53 -8.91 14.79
C GLN A 88 11.88 -9.94 13.72
N PHE A 89 11.11 -9.99 12.62
CA PHE A 89 11.39 -10.86 11.48
C PHE A 89 12.77 -10.55 10.87
N MET A 90 13.10 -9.28 10.66
CA MET A 90 14.37 -8.86 10.07
C MET A 90 15.56 -8.96 11.03
N ASN A 91 15.33 -9.10 12.34
CA ASN A 91 16.39 -9.25 13.35
C ASN A 91 16.99 -10.67 13.41
N VAL A 92 16.40 -11.64 12.68
CA VAL A 92 17.04 -12.94 12.45
C VAL A 92 18.36 -12.78 11.68
N LEU A 93 18.49 -11.71 10.90
CA LEU A 93 19.71 -11.36 10.17
C LEU A 93 20.49 -10.28 10.93
N GLY A 94 21.81 -10.47 11.04
CA GLY A 94 22.72 -9.42 11.48
C GLY A 94 22.71 -8.23 10.51
N LYS A 95 23.29 -7.11 10.95
CA LYS A 95 23.33 -5.88 10.14
C LYS A 95 24.05 -6.08 8.78
N PRO A 96 25.19 -6.81 8.70
CA PRO A 96 25.85 -7.08 7.42
C PRO A 96 24.98 -7.92 6.47
N GLU A 97 24.39 -9.00 6.96
CA GLU A 97 23.57 -9.92 6.16
C GLU A 97 22.30 -9.24 5.66
N ARG A 98 21.68 -8.43 6.51
CA ARG A 98 20.51 -7.62 6.13
C ARG A 98 20.84 -6.62 5.03
N ASN A 99 21.99 -5.95 5.10
CA ASN A 99 22.41 -5.01 4.06
C ASN A 99 22.67 -5.72 2.73
N ALA A 100 23.31 -6.89 2.76
CA ALA A 100 23.53 -7.72 1.58
C ALA A 100 22.20 -8.15 0.93
N LEU A 101 21.26 -8.66 1.74
CA LEU A 101 19.93 -9.04 1.26
C LEU A 101 19.19 -7.87 0.59
N ILE A 102 19.24 -6.68 1.18
CA ILE A 102 18.60 -5.48 0.60
C ILE A 102 19.22 -5.15 -0.76
N ALA A 103 20.55 -5.24 -0.90
CA ALA A 103 21.24 -4.98 -2.16
C ALA A 103 20.88 -6.02 -3.24
N ASP A 104 20.81 -7.29 -2.88
CA ASP A 104 20.44 -8.38 -3.80
C ASP A 104 18.97 -8.24 -4.25
N LEU A 105 18.06 -7.95 -3.32
CA LEU A 105 16.65 -7.69 -3.65
C LEU A 105 16.46 -6.46 -4.54
N ALA A 106 17.20 -5.38 -4.30
CA ALA A 106 17.17 -4.19 -5.17
C ALA A 106 17.66 -4.52 -6.59
N THR A 107 18.70 -5.34 -6.70
CA THR A 107 19.23 -5.81 -7.98
C THR A 107 18.18 -6.63 -8.73
N LEU A 108 17.51 -7.58 -8.07
CA LEU A 108 16.43 -8.37 -8.66
C LEU A 108 15.20 -7.53 -9.02
N ALA A 109 14.83 -6.56 -8.17
CA ALA A 109 13.70 -5.66 -8.42
C ALA A 109 13.90 -4.84 -9.71
N SER A 110 15.15 -4.48 -10.05
CA SER A 110 15.51 -3.79 -11.30
C SER A 110 15.39 -4.65 -12.57
N ARG A 111 14.95 -5.91 -12.42
CA ARG A 111 14.78 -6.90 -13.48
C ARG A 111 13.38 -7.53 -13.49
N VAL A 112 12.45 -7.04 -12.66
CA VAL A 112 11.07 -7.58 -12.55
C VAL A 112 10.27 -7.42 -13.84
N ASP A 113 10.65 -6.47 -14.70
CA ASP A 113 10.15 -6.29 -16.06
C ASP A 113 10.41 -7.50 -16.97
N LEU A 114 11.41 -8.34 -16.68
CA LEU A 114 11.69 -9.58 -17.43
C LEU A 114 10.68 -10.71 -17.16
N ILE A 115 9.84 -10.57 -16.13
CA ILE A 115 8.86 -11.58 -15.70
C ILE A 115 7.43 -11.18 -16.11
N LYS A 116 7.24 -9.99 -16.67
CA LYS A 116 5.96 -9.53 -17.24
C LYS A 116 5.85 -9.89 -18.72
#